data_AF-A0A958BQ76-F1
#
_entry.id   AF-A0A958BQ76-F1
#
_cell.length_a   1.000
_cell.length_b   1.000
_cell.length_c   1.000
_cell.angle_alpha   90.00
_cell.angle_beta   90.00
_cell.angle_gamma   90.00
#
_symmetry.space_group_name_H-M   'P 1'
#
loop_
_entity.id
_entity.type
_entity.pdbx_description
1 polymer ?
#
loop_
_entity_poly.entity_id
_entity_poly.type
_entity_poly.pdbx_seq_one_letter_code
_entity_poly.pdbx_strand_id
1 'polypeptide(L)'
;MSETQKIPQSVAVPRDRRIIPINAEVRSLLGLYLSMFRNYDEAARAVEVSKDTIAKYFEGNPNIAFYVFRRMVNVMQERLPAEKIQAAIAGTKIDDLFSMAQERNGQQIDNVMYEISEGLLKVLNFYTEQFPSRAKAAQKVDVNPRTFKAYLKGDIRSFPRRKFEAMIEVLEEKGHTQAQVLKRAGVKTLEELLSAKVRLETLNLSKQDIIAEIKKLFEQGTLKNNLIEKRLRNAANRIFGNFGNAVREAMRVLEKELHEKIEADIDKADFADAFKEIRTLERYIQIYAAKERAITRSAGPAAKKRWKDEVLAMSQRKNKFKAVVFKALRLNEAAGVPSDLGTFDEEPIEYSPEQTYEPGNILVHPEYGLGHVLEINDDRQAIITFGPKVGEKTLVMSQRRGGPEFWGR
;
A
#
# COMPACT_ATOMS: atom_id res chain seq x y z
N MET A 1 19.76 -40.37 21.51
CA MET A 1 19.15 -39.77 20.31
C MET A 1 17.89 -39.06 20.75
N SER A 2 17.95 -37.74 20.91
CA SER A 2 16.81 -36.90 21.29
C SER A 2 16.45 -36.01 20.10
N GLU A 3 15.36 -36.36 19.42
CA GLU A 3 14.79 -35.53 18.36
C GLU A 3 14.28 -34.22 18.96
N THR A 4 15.00 -33.15 18.69
CA THR A 4 14.56 -31.80 18.98
C THR A 4 13.52 -31.44 17.92
N GLN A 5 12.22 -31.58 18.26
CA GLN A 5 11.13 -31.12 17.42
C GLN A 5 11.30 -29.62 17.14
N LYS A 6 11.66 -29.28 15.90
CA LYS A 6 11.72 -27.91 15.40
C LYS A 6 10.29 -27.36 15.38
N ILE A 7 10.05 -26.36 16.22
CA ILE A 7 8.85 -25.51 16.16
C ILE A 7 8.84 -24.85 14.76
N PRO A 8 7.77 -25.01 13.96
CA PRO A 8 7.71 -24.42 12.63
C PRO A 8 7.75 -22.89 12.72
N GLN A 9 8.59 -22.30 11.87
CA GLN A 9 8.72 -20.85 11.72
C GLN A 9 7.35 -20.25 11.38
N SER A 10 6.91 -19.29 12.21
CA SER A 10 5.65 -18.58 12.06
C SER A 10 5.52 -18.00 10.66
N VAL A 11 4.51 -18.44 9.91
CA VAL A 11 4.05 -17.77 8.70
C VAL A 11 3.65 -16.35 9.11
N ALA A 12 4.31 -15.35 8.51
CA ALA A 12 3.97 -13.95 8.75
C ALA A 12 2.58 -13.64 8.16
N VAL A 13 1.54 -13.83 8.98
CA VAL A 13 0.17 -13.43 8.67
C VAL A 13 0.10 -11.90 8.71
N PRO A 14 -0.55 -11.23 7.74
CA PRO A 14 -0.75 -9.79 7.79
C PRO A 14 -1.39 -9.40 9.13
N ARG A 15 -0.77 -8.47 9.86
CA ARG A 15 -1.34 -7.92 11.09
C ARG A 15 -2.55 -7.08 10.73
N ASP A 16 -3.69 -7.75 10.61
CA ASP A 16 -4.98 -7.11 10.44
C ASP A 16 -5.28 -6.32 11.72
N ARG A 17 -5.12 -4.99 11.68
CA ARG A 17 -5.28 -4.08 12.84
C ARG A 17 -6.75 -3.85 13.23
N ARG A 18 -7.62 -4.79 12.92
CA ARG A 18 -9.06 -4.74 13.24
C ARG A 18 -9.26 -5.16 14.69
N ILE A 19 -10.20 -4.52 15.38
CA ILE A 19 -10.46 -4.77 16.80
C ILE A 19 -11.91 -5.20 17.06
N ILE A 20 -12.14 -5.96 18.12
CA ILE A 20 -13.45 -6.41 18.60
C ILE A 20 -13.68 -5.82 19.98
N PRO A 21 -14.73 -5.01 20.17
CA PRO A 21 -15.03 -4.44 21.47
C PRO A 21 -15.50 -5.54 22.43
N ILE A 22 -15.06 -5.45 23.68
CA ILE A 22 -15.40 -6.41 24.74
C ILE A 22 -16.76 -6.02 25.36
N ASN A 23 -17.84 -6.40 24.68
CA ASN A 23 -19.23 -6.35 25.18
C ASN A 23 -19.54 -7.57 26.07
N ALA A 24 -20.78 -7.68 26.58
CA ALA A 24 -21.16 -8.75 27.50
C ALA A 24 -20.99 -10.15 26.87
N GLU A 25 -21.35 -10.29 25.60
CA GLU A 25 -21.27 -11.54 24.84
C GLU A 25 -19.81 -11.96 24.59
N VAL A 26 -18.97 -11.02 24.19
CA VAL A 26 -17.52 -11.26 24.02
C VAL A 26 -16.87 -11.58 25.37
N ARG A 27 -17.26 -10.93 26.48
CA ARG A 27 -16.77 -11.30 27.83
C ARG A 27 -17.14 -12.73 28.21
N SER A 28 -18.37 -13.15 27.93
CA SER A 28 -18.82 -14.51 28.20
C SER A 28 -18.02 -15.54 27.40
N LEU A 29 -17.76 -15.27 26.11
CA LEU A 29 -16.90 -16.12 25.28
C LEU A 29 -15.46 -16.17 25.78
N LEU A 30 -14.92 -15.05 26.22
CA LEU A 30 -13.58 -14.98 26.79
C LEU A 30 -13.47 -15.79 28.09
N GLY A 31 -14.48 -15.68 28.96
CA GLY A 31 -14.56 -16.50 30.18
C GLY A 31 -14.64 -17.99 29.86
N LEU A 32 -15.47 -18.35 28.88
CA LEU A 32 -15.57 -19.73 28.39
C LEU A 32 -14.23 -20.23 27.84
N TYR A 33 -13.55 -19.42 27.02
CA TYR A 33 -12.23 -19.73 26.47
C TYR A 33 -11.20 -19.98 27.58
N LEU A 34 -11.11 -19.12 28.60
CA LEU A 34 -10.17 -19.34 29.71
C LEU A 34 -10.49 -20.59 30.53
N SER A 35 -11.76 -20.94 30.69
CA SER A 35 -12.16 -22.14 31.44
C SER A 35 -11.60 -23.44 30.83
N MET A 36 -11.14 -23.39 29.57
CA MET A 36 -10.54 -24.52 28.87
C MET A 36 -9.05 -24.71 29.17
N PHE A 37 -8.40 -23.78 29.88
CA PHE A 37 -6.96 -23.79 30.13
C PHE A 37 -6.67 -23.63 31.63
N ARG A 38 -5.56 -24.20 32.09
CA ARG A 38 -5.20 -24.15 33.53
C ARG A 38 -4.63 -22.80 33.94
N ASN A 39 -4.08 -22.05 33.00
CA ASN A 39 -3.44 -20.77 33.23
C ASN A 39 -3.40 -19.92 31.95
N TYR A 40 -3.06 -18.64 32.10
CA TYR A 40 -2.94 -17.70 30.98
C TYR A 40 -1.84 -18.08 29.98
N ASP A 41 -0.78 -18.79 30.38
CA ASP A 41 0.32 -19.18 29.50
C ASP A 41 -0.09 -20.27 28.50
N GLU A 42 -0.93 -21.21 28.92
CA GLU A 42 -1.53 -22.23 28.04
C GLU A 42 -2.54 -21.60 27.09
N ALA A 43 -3.40 -20.72 27.61
CA ALA A 43 -4.39 -19.99 26.82
C ALA A 43 -3.72 -19.08 25.77
N ALA A 44 -2.58 -18.44 26.10
CA ALA A 44 -1.84 -17.58 25.19
C ALA A 44 -1.15 -18.36 24.07
N ARG A 45 -0.57 -19.52 24.40
CA ARG A 45 0.05 -20.42 23.42
C ARG A 45 -0.95 -20.93 22.39
N ALA A 46 -2.17 -21.27 22.81
CA ALA A 46 -3.20 -21.81 21.92
C ALA A 46 -3.64 -20.82 20.81
N VAL A 47 -3.43 -19.52 20.98
CA VAL A 47 -3.76 -18.48 19.98
C VAL A 47 -2.54 -17.68 19.50
N GLU A 48 -1.34 -18.15 19.87
CA GLU A 48 -0.03 -17.59 19.53
C GLU A 48 0.14 -16.10 19.90
N VAL A 49 -0.22 -15.73 21.12
CA VAL A 49 0.05 -14.39 21.66
C VAL A 49 0.83 -14.49 22.98
N SER A 50 1.30 -13.37 23.52
CA SER A 50 1.96 -13.36 24.82
C SER A 50 0.95 -13.49 25.97
N LYS A 51 1.39 -14.05 27.10
CA LYS A 51 0.62 -14.09 28.36
C LYS A 51 0.04 -12.73 28.73
N ASP A 52 0.85 -11.68 28.66
CA ASP A 52 0.45 -10.31 28.98
C ASP A 52 -0.64 -9.79 28.02
N THR A 53 -0.63 -10.24 26.77
CA THR A 53 -1.65 -9.87 25.79
C THR A 53 -3.00 -10.50 26.15
N ILE A 54 -3.00 -11.78 26.54
CA ILE A 54 -4.20 -12.43 27.08
C ILE A 54 -4.65 -11.72 28.34
N ALA A 55 -3.81 -11.58 29.37
CA ALA A 55 -4.17 -10.95 30.64
C ALA A 55 -4.83 -9.57 30.44
N LYS A 56 -4.28 -8.74 29.55
CA LYS A 56 -4.86 -7.42 29.21
C LYS A 56 -6.28 -7.49 28.66
N TYR A 57 -6.64 -8.52 27.88
CA TYR A 57 -8.02 -8.68 27.41
C TYR A 57 -9.01 -9.00 28.53
N PHE A 58 -8.53 -9.51 29.67
CA PHE A 58 -9.34 -9.86 30.83
C PHE A 58 -9.30 -8.80 31.95
N GLU A 59 -8.26 -7.96 31.99
CA GLU A 59 -8.07 -6.89 32.98
C GLU A 59 -8.75 -5.56 32.63
N GLY A 60 -9.70 -5.57 31.67
CA GLY A 60 -10.53 -4.40 31.36
C GLY A 60 -10.11 -3.58 30.14
N ASN A 61 -9.26 -4.11 29.26
CA ASN A 61 -9.06 -3.51 27.93
C ASN A 61 -10.40 -3.51 27.17
N PRO A 62 -10.86 -2.39 26.60
CA PRO A 62 -12.15 -2.36 25.90
C PRO A 62 -12.16 -3.19 24.60
N ASN A 63 -11.00 -3.68 24.12
CA ASN A 63 -10.88 -4.27 22.80
C ASN A 63 -9.94 -5.49 22.71
N ILE A 64 -10.23 -6.38 21.76
CA ILE A 64 -9.41 -7.54 21.37
C ILE A 64 -9.00 -7.40 19.91
N ALA A 65 -7.80 -7.84 19.54
CA ALA A 65 -7.45 -7.91 18.13
C ALA A 65 -8.31 -8.97 17.41
N PHE A 66 -8.91 -8.62 16.28
CA PHE A 66 -9.85 -9.46 15.53
C PHE A 66 -9.27 -10.85 15.21
N TYR A 67 -8.01 -10.90 14.77
CA TYR A 67 -7.34 -12.16 14.46
C TYR A 67 -7.17 -13.06 15.70
N VAL A 68 -6.97 -12.47 16.88
CA VAL A 68 -6.84 -13.21 18.15
C VAL A 68 -8.19 -13.78 18.56
N PHE A 69 -9.24 -12.96 18.53
CA PHE A 69 -10.59 -13.42 18.85
C PHE A 69 -11.05 -14.53 17.91
N ARG A 70 -10.76 -14.41 16.60
CA ARG A 70 -11.06 -15.48 15.63
C ARG A 70 -10.37 -16.80 16.01
N ARG A 71 -9.10 -16.74 16.42
CA ARG A 71 -8.37 -17.94 16.87
C ARG A 71 -8.97 -18.51 18.15
N MET A 72 -9.35 -17.68 19.11
CA MET A 72 -10.03 -18.13 20.33
C MET A 72 -11.33 -18.87 20.01
N VAL A 73 -12.15 -18.33 19.11
CA VAL A 73 -13.39 -18.95 18.65
C VAL A 73 -13.13 -20.28 17.96
N ASN A 74 -12.15 -20.37 17.07
CA ASN A 74 -11.79 -21.63 16.41
C ASN A 74 -11.38 -22.69 17.44
N VAL A 75 -10.55 -22.32 18.41
CA VAL A 75 -10.13 -23.24 19.49
C VAL A 75 -11.33 -23.70 20.34
N MET A 76 -12.30 -22.83 20.60
CA MET A 76 -13.55 -23.21 21.27
C MET A 76 -14.37 -24.17 20.42
N GLN A 77 -14.57 -23.88 19.13
CA GLN A 77 -15.34 -24.72 18.21
C GLN A 77 -14.71 -26.11 18.01
N GLU A 78 -13.39 -26.23 18.08
CA GLU A 78 -12.67 -27.51 18.01
C GLU A 78 -12.85 -28.38 19.26
N ARG A 79 -13.16 -27.77 20.42
CA ARG A 79 -13.10 -28.44 21.73
C ARG A 79 -14.42 -28.48 22.50
N LEU A 80 -15.40 -27.67 22.10
CA LEU A 80 -16.69 -27.55 22.78
C LEU A 80 -17.84 -27.79 21.80
N PRO A 81 -18.96 -28.39 22.27
CA PRO A 81 -20.18 -28.48 21.47
C PRO A 81 -20.69 -27.08 21.11
N ALA A 82 -21.23 -26.94 19.89
CA ALA A 82 -21.74 -25.66 19.39
C ALA A 82 -22.80 -25.03 20.32
N GLU A 83 -23.65 -25.86 20.93
CA GLU A 83 -24.67 -25.46 21.90
C GLU A 83 -24.10 -24.71 23.11
N LYS A 84 -22.94 -25.14 23.61
CA LYS A 84 -22.28 -24.53 24.77
C LYS A 84 -21.72 -23.15 24.42
N ILE A 85 -21.21 -22.99 23.20
CA ILE A 85 -20.72 -21.71 22.69
C ILE A 85 -21.91 -20.77 22.46
N GLN A 86 -23.01 -21.28 21.87
CA GLN A 86 -24.22 -20.52 21.59
C GLN A 86 -24.93 -20.04 22.87
N ALA A 87 -24.93 -20.87 23.92
CA ALA A 87 -25.45 -20.50 25.23
C ALA A 87 -24.64 -19.35 25.87
N ALA A 88 -23.32 -19.30 25.67
CA ALA A 88 -22.47 -18.25 26.20
C ALA A 88 -22.72 -16.88 25.56
N ILE A 89 -23.27 -16.83 24.34
CA ILE A 89 -23.54 -15.59 23.58
C ILE A 89 -25.02 -15.21 23.54
N ALA A 90 -25.83 -15.76 24.45
CA ALA A 90 -27.23 -15.39 24.68
C ALA A 90 -28.09 -15.31 23.39
N GLY A 91 -27.83 -16.19 22.41
CA GLY A 91 -28.59 -16.26 21.15
C GLY A 91 -28.04 -15.42 20.00
N THR A 92 -27.00 -14.61 20.20
CA THR A 92 -26.27 -13.93 19.10
C THR A 92 -25.54 -14.97 18.26
N LYS A 93 -25.47 -14.85 16.93
CA LYS A 93 -24.62 -15.76 16.14
C LYS A 93 -23.16 -15.31 16.20
N ILE A 94 -22.23 -16.26 16.23
CA ILE A 94 -20.79 -15.98 16.13
C ILE A 94 -20.47 -15.17 14.87
N ASP A 95 -21.14 -15.49 13.77
CA ASP A 95 -21.00 -14.76 12.50
C ASP A 95 -21.50 -13.32 12.62
N ASP A 96 -22.50 -13.04 13.45
CA ASP A 96 -22.97 -11.68 13.70
C ASP A 96 -21.92 -10.90 14.49
N LEU A 97 -21.22 -11.53 15.46
CA LEU A 97 -20.11 -10.89 16.18
C LEU A 97 -18.93 -10.56 15.24
N PHE A 98 -18.63 -11.45 14.29
CA PHE A 98 -17.62 -11.17 13.26
C PHE A 98 -18.10 -10.11 12.26
N SER A 99 -19.36 -10.13 11.88
CA SER A 99 -19.96 -9.18 10.93
C SER A 99 -20.07 -7.80 11.55
N MET A 100 -20.51 -7.65 12.79
CA MET A 100 -20.48 -6.40 13.56
C MET A 100 -19.06 -5.86 13.71
N ALA A 101 -18.05 -6.72 13.88
CA ALA A 101 -16.66 -6.31 13.90
C ALA A 101 -16.15 -5.90 12.50
N GLN A 102 -16.56 -6.58 11.43
CA GLN A 102 -16.21 -6.19 10.06
C GLN A 102 -16.91 -4.90 9.64
N GLU A 103 -18.17 -4.70 10.04
CA GLU A 103 -18.95 -3.49 9.84
C GLU A 103 -18.39 -2.33 10.67
N ARG A 104 -18.01 -2.51 11.94
CA ARG A 104 -17.37 -1.45 12.76
C ARG A 104 -15.90 -1.18 12.45
N ASN A 105 -15.20 -2.08 11.76
CA ASN A 105 -13.84 -1.84 11.28
C ASN A 105 -13.81 -1.36 9.82
N GLY A 106 -14.91 -1.56 9.06
CA GLY A 106 -15.17 -0.98 7.75
C GLY A 106 -15.83 0.39 7.82
N GLN A 107 -16.70 0.60 8.80
CA GLN A 107 -17.12 1.91 9.28
C GLN A 107 -15.96 2.48 10.07
N GLN A 108 -15.47 3.65 9.66
CA GLN A 108 -14.61 4.43 10.54
C GLN A 108 -15.32 4.53 11.90
N ILE A 109 -14.67 4.14 13.00
CA ILE A 109 -14.94 4.77 14.31
C ILE A 109 -15.14 6.24 13.98
N ASP A 110 -16.31 6.81 14.31
CA ASP A 110 -16.70 8.15 13.94
C ASP A 110 -15.57 9.15 14.26
N ASN A 111 -14.66 9.32 13.30
CA ASN A 111 -13.55 10.27 13.35
C ASN A 111 -14.11 11.60 12.86
N VAL A 112 -15.32 11.95 13.32
CA VAL A 112 -15.82 13.31 13.21
C VAL A 112 -14.86 14.12 14.06
N MET A 113 -13.94 14.79 13.38
CA MET A 113 -13.04 15.75 14.00
C MET A 113 -13.71 17.10 13.80
N TYR A 114 -13.87 17.86 14.86
CA TYR A 114 -14.22 19.26 14.73
C TYR A 114 -12.98 20.05 14.36
N GLU A 115 -13.12 21.06 13.52
CA GLU A 115 -12.08 22.07 13.37
C GLU A 115 -11.96 22.85 14.69
N ILE A 116 -10.73 23.15 15.10
CA ILE A 116 -10.50 24.02 16.26
C ILE A 116 -10.65 25.46 15.78
N SER A 117 -11.90 25.91 15.76
CA SER A 117 -12.27 27.32 15.58
C SER A 117 -11.80 28.17 16.77
N GLU A 118 -11.84 29.49 16.64
CA GLU A 118 -11.54 30.39 17.76
C GLU A 118 -12.47 30.14 18.96
N GLY A 119 -13.76 29.86 18.67
CA GLY A 119 -14.75 29.49 19.68
C GLY A 119 -14.38 28.18 20.38
N LEU A 120 -14.05 27.12 19.63
CA LEU A 120 -13.67 25.83 20.22
C LEU A 120 -12.36 25.93 21.03
N LEU A 121 -11.42 26.77 20.59
CA LEU A 121 -10.19 27.05 21.33
C LEU A 121 -10.48 27.76 22.66
N LYS A 122 -11.43 28.69 22.70
CA LYS A 122 -11.88 29.33 23.96
C LYS A 122 -12.47 28.30 24.92
N VAL A 123 -13.27 27.36 24.42
CA VAL A 123 -13.80 26.26 25.25
C VAL A 123 -12.70 25.33 25.76
N LEU A 124 -11.72 24.97 24.91
CA LEU A 124 -10.58 24.14 25.31
C LEU A 124 -9.74 24.81 26.42
N ASN A 125 -9.51 26.12 26.32
CA ASN A 125 -8.84 26.89 27.36
C ASN A 125 -9.67 26.92 28.66
N PHE A 126 -10.97 27.20 28.55
CA PHE A 126 -11.88 27.22 29.70
C PHE A 126 -11.95 25.86 30.43
N TYR A 127 -12.01 24.76 29.68
CA TYR A 127 -11.90 23.41 30.23
C TYR A 127 -10.57 23.20 30.97
N THR A 128 -9.47 23.67 30.39
CA THR A 128 -8.13 23.52 30.96
C THR A 128 -7.98 24.28 32.28
N GLU A 129 -8.62 25.45 32.42
CA GLU A 129 -8.65 26.24 33.66
C GLU A 129 -9.31 25.49 34.83
N GLN A 130 -10.15 24.49 34.55
CA GLN A 130 -10.80 23.70 35.59
C GLN A 130 -9.84 22.71 36.28
N PHE A 131 -8.58 22.62 35.87
CA PHE A 131 -7.61 21.64 36.38
C PHE A 131 -6.33 22.31 36.88
N PRO A 132 -5.66 21.72 37.89
CA PRO A 132 -4.38 22.23 38.40
C PRO A 132 -3.26 22.27 37.35
N SER A 133 -3.36 21.44 36.31
CA SER A 133 -2.39 21.44 35.21
C SER A 133 -3.01 20.95 33.90
N ARG A 134 -2.40 21.38 32.79
CA ARG A 134 -2.76 20.94 31.43
C ARG A 134 -2.64 19.42 31.25
N ALA A 135 -1.68 18.79 31.94
CA ALA A 135 -1.49 17.35 31.89
C ALA A 135 -2.66 16.59 32.54
N LYS A 136 -3.19 17.10 33.65
CA LYS A 136 -4.37 16.53 34.32
C LYS A 136 -5.65 16.73 33.50
N ALA A 137 -5.82 17.90 32.90
CA ALA A 137 -6.91 18.16 31.94
C ALA A 137 -6.87 17.16 30.77
N ALA A 138 -5.68 16.94 30.18
CA ALA A 138 -5.48 15.99 29.08
C ALA A 138 -5.79 14.54 29.48
N GLN A 139 -5.32 14.11 30.66
CA GLN A 139 -5.57 12.76 31.19
C GLN A 139 -7.05 12.47 31.41
N LYS A 140 -7.83 13.45 31.91
CA LYS A 140 -9.27 13.26 32.20
C LYS A 140 -10.11 13.00 30.94
N VAL A 141 -9.67 13.49 29.77
CA VAL A 141 -10.27 13.15 28.46
C VAL A 141 -9.47 12.07 27.70
N ASP A 142 -8.51 11.41 28.34
CA ASP A 142 -7.69 10.37 27.72
C ASP A 142 -7.00 10.86 26.41
N VAL A 143 -6.29 11.99 26.54
CA VAL A 143 -5.43 12.55 25.49
C VAL A 143 -4.01 12.66 26.01
N ASN A 144 -3.02 12.31 25.19
CA ASN A 144 -1.62 12.50 25.54
C ASN A 144 -1.35 14.00 25.85
N PRO A 145 -0.73 14.35 27.00
CA PRO A 145 -0.47 15.75 27.37
C PRO A 145 0.27 16.57 26.31
N ARG A 146 1.16 15.95 25.53
CA ARG A 146 1.87 16.62 24.43
C ARG A 146 0.92 16.97 23.28
N THR A 147 0.04 16.05 22.91
CA THR A 147 -0.99 16.27 21.88
C THR A 147 -1.99 17.31 22.33
N PHE A 148 -2.41 17.28 23.60
CA PHE A 148 -3.32 18.26 24.17
C PHE A 148 -2.72 19.68 24.16
N LYS A 149 -1.44 19.80 24.51
CA LYS A 149 -0.68 21.07 24.40
C LYS A 149 -0.63 21.58 22.95
N ALA A 150 -0.53 20.68 21.97
CA ALA A 150 -0.51 21.04 20.56
C ALA A 150 -1.87 21.58 20.06
N TYR A 151 -3.00 21.09 20.59
CA TYR A 151 -4.32 21.68 20.33
C TYR A 151 -4.39 23.14 20.82
N LEU A 152 -3.97 23.39 22.07
CA LEU A 152 -4.01 24.72 22.67
C LEU A 152 -3.08 25.73 22.00
N LYS A 153 -1.98 25.25 21.39
CA LYS A 153 -1.04 26.07 20.62
C LYS A 153 -1.46 26.33 19.18
N GLY A 154 -2.47 25.62 18.68
CA GLY A 154 -2.88 25.67 17.27
C GLY A 154 -1.98 24.86 16.32
N ASP A 155 -1.03 24.09 16.84
CA ASP A 155 -0.17 23.18 16.04
C ASP A 155 -1.01 22.06 15.39
N ILE A 156 -2.08 21.64 16.07
CA ILE A 156 -3.09 20.74 15.53
C ILE A 156 -4.40 21.50 15.47
N ARG A 157 -5.01 21.60 14.29
CA ARG A 157 -6.22 22.39 14.02
C ARG A 157 -7.53 21.59 14.06
N SER A 158 -7.49 20.38 14.61
CA SER A 158 -8.69 19.53 14.64
C SER A 158 -8.75 18.70 15.90
N PHE A 159 -9.94 18.60 16.48
CA PHE A 159 -10.20 17.97 17.77
C PHE A 159 -11.25 16.86 17.63
N PRO A 160 -11.04 15.66 18.22
CA PRO A 160 -12.00 14.56 18.05
C PRO A 160 -13.33 14.82 18.74
N ARG A 161 -14.47 14.55 18.07
CA ARG A 161 -15.83 14.71 18.60
C ARG A 161 -16.03 13.98 19.93
N ARG A 162 -15.64 12.72 20.03
CA ARG A 162 -15.74 11.94 21.28
C ARG A 162 -14.98 12.59 22.44
N LYS A 163 -13.85 13.23 22.14
CA LYS A 163 -13.03 13.93 23.15
C LYS A 163 -13.63 15.28 23.52
N PHE A 164 -14.36 15.91 22.59
CA PHE A 164 -15.19 17.09 22.86
C PHE A 164 -16.38 16.74 23.75
N GLU A 165 -17.12 15.68 23.45
CA GLU A 165 -18.25 15.22 24.27
C GLU A 165 -17.78 14.91 25.71
N ALA A 166 -16.71 14.13 25.86
CA ALA A 166 -16.11 13.88 27.18
C ALA A 166 -15.63 15.15 27.90
N MET A 167 -15.19 16.17 27.16
CA MET A 167 -14.80 17.46 27.74
C MET A 167 -16.02 18.23 28.27
N ILE A 168 -17.14 18.20 27.53
CA ILE A 168 -18.40 18.83 27.93
C ILE A 168 -18.99 18.13 29.16
N GLU A 169 -19.04 16.80 29.16
CA GLU A 169 -19.49 15.99 30.32
C GLU A 169 -18.73 16.39 31.60
N VAL A 170 -17.42 16.61 31.49
CA VAL A 170 -16.58 16.99 32.63
C VAL A 170 -16.78 18.44 33.07
N LEU A 171 -17.18 19.33 32.16
CA LEU A 171 -17.60 20.69 32.52
C LEU A 171 -18.95 20.66 33.27
N GLU A 172 -19.87 19.82 32.82
CA GLU A 172 -21.17 19.61 33.47
C GLU A 172 -21.00 18.97 34.86
N GLU A 173 -20.13 17.97 35.01
CA GLU A 173 -19.74 17.38 36.32
C GLU A 173 -19.21 18.46 37.30
N LYS A 174 -18.62 19.54 36.78
CA LYS A 174 -18.09 20.66 37.56
C LYS A 174 -19.09 21.81 37.74
N GLY A 175 -20.35 21.60 37.36
CA GLY A 175 -21.44 22.56 37.56
C GLY A 175 -21.56 23.63 36.48
N HIS A 176 -20.89 23.47 35.33
CA HIS A 176 -21.03 24.40 34.21
C HIS A 176 -22.16 23.96 33.29
N THR A 177 -23.08 24.87 33.02
CA THR A 177 -24.18 24.65 32.06
C THR A 177 -23.72 24.87 30.63
N GLN A 178 -24.38 24.22 29.68
CA GLN A 178 -24.15 24.41 28.25
C GLN A 178 -24.24 25.90 27.83
N ALA A 179 -25.17 26.67 28.40
CA ALA A 179 -25.30 28.10 28.13
C ALA A 179 -24.05 28.90 28.55
N GLN A 180 -23.39 28.53 29.65
CA GLN A 180 -22.14 29.14 30.08
C GLN A 180 -20.99 28.79 29.13
N VAL A 181 -20.94 27.55 28.64
CA VAL A 181 -19.94 27.11 27.67
C VAL A 181 -20.09 27.86 26.34
N LEU A 182 -21.31 27.99 25.82
CA LEU A 182 -21.60 28.74 24.59
C LEU A 182 -21.28 30.24 24.74
N LYS A 183 -21.64 30.84 25.89
CA LYS A 183 -21.29 32.23 26.21
C LYS A 183 -19.77 32.45 26.21
N ARG A 184 -18.99 31.50 26.72
CA ARG A 184 -17.52 31.55 26.71
C ARG A 184 -16.93 31.42 25.30
N ALA A 185 -17.56 30.61 24.46
CA ALA A 185 -17.20 30.49 23.05
C ALA A 185 -17.58 31.72 22.21
N GLY A 186 -18.50 32.56 22.69
CA GLY A 186 -18.99 33.73 21.96
C GLY A 186 -20.02 33.39 20.87
N VAL A 187 -20.72 32.26 21.01
CA VAL A 187 -21.70 31.76 20.04
C VAL A 187 -23.04 31.47 20.72
N LYS A 188 -24.12 31.42 19.95
CA LYS A 188 -25.48 31.19 20.47
C LYS A 188 -25.88 29.72 20.48
N THR A 189 -25.28 28.92 19.61
CA THR A 189 -25.64 27.52 19.38
C THR A 189 -24.40 26.62 19.32
N LEU A 190 -24.57 25.31 19.53
CA LEU A 190 -23.47 24.35 19.40
C LEU A 190 -23.07 24.18 17.93
N GLU A 191 -24.01 24.35 17.01
CA GLU A 191 -23.79 24.28 15.56
C GLU A 191 -22.86 25.39 15.08
N GLU A 192 -22.96 26.60 15.67
CA GLU A 192 -22.02 27.71 15.44
C GLU A 192 -20.61 27.42 16.02
N LEU A 193 -20.53 26.64 17.09
CA LEU A 193 -19.26 26.25 17.72
C LEU A 193 -18.53 25.15 16.93
N LEU A 194 -19.30 24.19 16.43
CA LEU A 194 -18.82 22.91 15.93
C LEU A 194 -18.90 22.86 14.41
N SER A 195 -17.82 23.22 13.75
CA SER A 195 -17.64 22.89 12.34
C SER A 195 -17.01 21.50 12.21
N ALA A 196 -17.73 20.55 11.60
CA ALA A 196 -17.13 19.28 11.22
C ALA A 196 -15.98 19.57 10.23
N LYS A 197 -14.79 19.05 10.52
CA LYS A 197 -13.66 19.14 9.59
C LYS A 197 -14.08 18.47 8.30
N VAL A 198 -14.19 19.26 7.23
CA VAL A 198 -14.35 18.73 5.88
C VAL A 198 -13.20 17.75 5.67
N ARG A 199 -13.54 16.46 5.51
CA ARG A 199 -12.53 15.43 5.31
C ARG A 199 -11.72 15.80 4.08
N LEU A 200 -10.40 15.90 4.23
CA LEU A 200 -9.50 15.95 3.07
C LEU A 200 -9.89 14.80 2.14
N GLU A 201 -10.07 15.09 0.85
CA GLU A 201 -10.48 14.16 -0.22
C GLU A 201 -9.69 12.84 -0.23
N THR A 202 -8.50 12.82 0.41
CA THR A 202 -7.73 11.64 0.81
C THR A 202 -8.52 10.39 1.25
N LEU A 203 -9.66 10.55 1.94
CA LEU A 203 -10.37 9.40 2.53
C LEU A 203 -11.31 8.68 1.55
N ASN A 204 -11.64 9.33 0.43
CA ASN A 204 -12.65 8.82 -0.51
C ASN A 204 -12.06 8.18 -1.77
N LEU A 205 -10.74 8.22 -1.97
CA LEU A 205 -10.14 7.55 -3.13
C LEU A 205 -10.41 6.05 -3.05
N SER A 206 -11.18 5.55 -4.02
CA SER A 206 -11.47 4.14 -4.23
C SER A 206 -10.23 3.41 -4.77
N LYS A 207 -10.30 2.08 -4.87
CA LYS A 207 -9.24 1.29 -5.53
C LYS A 207 -9.01 1.77 -6.96
N GLN A 208 -10.08 2.12 -7.68
CA GLN A 208 -10.03 2.58 -9.06
C GLN A 208 -9.42 3.98 -9.16
N ASP A 209 -9.79 4.90 -8.26
CA ASP A 209 -9.23 6.28 -8.27
C ASP A 209 -7.73 6.28 -7.99
N ILE A 210 -7.28 5.44 -7.05
CA ILE A 210 -5.85 5.29 -6.74
C ILE A 210 -5.10 4.75 -7.96
N ILE A 211 -5.65 3.74 -8.63
CA ILE A 211 -5.04 3.19 -9.86
C ILE A 211 -5.00 4.27 -10.93
N ALA A 212 -6.10 5.00 -11.17
CA ALA A 212 -6.17 6.07 -12.15
C ALA A 212 -5.16 7.19 -11.88
N GLU A 213 -4.99 7.62 -10.63
CA GLU A 213 -3.97 8.61 -10.28
C GLU A 213 -2.54 8.07 -10.48
N ILE A 214 -2.29 6.80 -10.16
CA ILE A 214 -0.97 6.19 -10.41
C ILE A 214 -0.71 6.06 -11.92
N LYS A 215 -1.72 5.74 -12.73
CA LYS A 215 -1.60 5.71 -14.21
C LYS A 215 -1.17 7.06 -14.76
N LYS A 216 -1.76 8.16 -14.28
CA LYS A 216 -1.33 9.52 -14.65
C LYS A 216 0.15 9.79 -14.33
N LEU A 217 0.68 9.22 -13.24
CA LEU A 217 2.11 9.35 -12.91
C LEU A 217 3.01 8.57 -13.89
N PHE A 218 2.54 7.41 -14.38
CA PHE A 218 3.22 6.69 -15.47
C PHE A 218 3.21 7.52 -16.77
N GLU A 219 2.07 8.09 -17.14
CA GLU A 219 1.91 8.99 -18.30
C GLU A 219 2.83 10.23 -18.21
N GLN A 220 2.98 10.79 -17.01
CA GLN A 220 3.93 11.89 -16.71
C GLN A 220 5.39 11.43 -16.66
N GLY A 221 5.67 10.13 -16.69
CA GLY A 221 7.02 9.57 -16.78
C GLY A 221 7.76 9.39 -15.47
N THR A 222 7.10 9.49 -14.30
CA THR A 222 7.83 9.47 -13.02
C THR A 222 7.01 8.96 -11.83
N LEU A 223 7.61 8.06 -11.04
CA LEU A 223 7.09 7.57 -9.75
C LEU A 223 7.97 8.00 -8.57
N LYS A 224 8.64 9.15 -8.67
CA LYS A 224 9.54 9.65 -7.61
C LYS A 224 8.76 10.02 -6.34
N ASN A 225 9.31 9.62 -5.18
CA ASN A 225 8.63 9.78 -3.89
C ASN A 225 8.36 11.24 -3.50
N ASN A 226 9.13 12.21 -3.99
CA ASN A 226 8.92 13.62 -3.70
C ASN A 226 7.81 14.25 -4.56
N LEU A 227 7.44 13.63 -5.68
CA LEU A 227 6.41 14.11 -6.60
C LEU A 227 5.04 13.46 -6.33
N ILE A 228 5.04 12.30 -5.63
CA ILE A 228 3.82 11.63 -5.23
C ILE A 228 3.19 12.38 -4.05
N GLU A 229 2.00 12.90 -4.27
CA GLU A 229 1.23 13.56 -3.24
C GLU A 229 1.03 12.68 -2.01
N LYS A 230 1.13 13.29 -0.83
CA LYS A 230 0.90 12.61 0.44
C LYS A 230 -0.49 11.99 0.51
N ARG A 231 -1.47 12.57 -0.19
CA ARG A 231 -2.85 12.07 -0.24
C ARG A 231 -2.94 10.68 -0.85
N LEU A 232 -2.38 10.52 -2.04
CA LEU A 232 -2.34 9.28 -2.78
C LEU A 232 -1.53 8.21 -2.04
N ARG A 233 -0.39 8.59 -1.44
CA ARG A 233 0.41 7.64 -0.64
C ARG A 233 -0.35 7.09 0.56
N ASN A 234 -1.05 7.94 1.29
CA ASN A 234 -1.83 7.52 2.46
C ASN A 234 -3.00 6.61 2.04
N ALA A 235 -3.71 6.97 0.95
CA ALA A 235 -4.80 6.16 0.41
C ALA A 235 -4.30 4.78 -0.07
N ALA A 236 -3.17 4.74 -0.78
CA ALA A 236 -2.55 3.50 -1.25
C ALA A 236 -2.08 2.61 -0.09
N ASN A 237 -1.46 3.19 0.93
CA ASN A 237 -1.06 2.43 2.13
C ASN A 237 -2.26 1.83 2.86
N ARG A 238 -3.40 2.53 2.88
CA ARG A 238 -4.64 2.03 3.48
C ARG A 238 -5.26 0.88 2.69
N ILE A 239 -5.41 1.03 1.38
CA ILE A 239 -6.15 0.07 0.54
C ILE A 239 -5.28 -1.10 0.09
N PHE A 240 -4.02 -0.85 -0.28
CA PHE A 240 -3.11 -1.86 -0.82
C PHE A 240 -2.05 -2.32 0.20
N GLY A 241 -2.10 -1.81 1.44
CA GLY A 241 -1.13 -2.06 2.51
C GLY A 241 0.17 -1.26 2.37
N ASN A 242 0.60 -0.97 1.15
CA ASN A 242 1.67 -0.02 0.86
C ASN A 242 1.55 0.55 -0.56
N PHE A 243 2.19 1.70 -0.81
CA PHE A 243 2.20 2.34 -2.12
C PHE A 243 2.83 1.48 -3.23
N GLY A 244 3.81 0.64 -2.91
CA GLY A 244 4.42 -0.28 -3.88
C GLY A 244 3.41 -1.27 -4.46
N ASN A 245 2.58 -1.88 -3.62
CA ASN A 245 1.51 -2.78 -4.06
C ASN A 245 0.49 -2.09 -4.97
N ALA A 246 0.17 -0.83 -4.70
CA ALA A 246 -0.71 -0.04 -5.57
C ALA A 246 -0.07 0.21 -6.95
N VAL A 247 1.24 0.50 -6.99
CA VAL A 247 2.00 0.63 -8.25
C VAL A 247 2.02 -0.68 -9.04
N ARG A 248 2.22 -1.83 -8.38
CA ARG A 248 2.18 -3.15 -9.05
C ARG A 248 0.83 -3.43 -9.67
N GLU A 249 -0.25 -3.13 -8.94
CA GLU A 249 -1.60 -3.31 -9.47
C GLU A 249 -1.87 -2.37 -10.65
N ALA A 250 -1.48 -1.11 -10.54
CA ALA A 250 -1.63 -0.15 -11.64
C ALA A 250 -0.82 -0.56 -12.87
N MET A 251 0.39 -1.08 -12.70
CA MET A 251 1.21 -1.59 -13.80
C MET A 251 0.55 -2.79 -14.49
N ARG A 252 -0.06 -3.72 -13.75
CA ARG A 252 -0.81 -4.84 -14.35
C ARG A 252 -2.01 -4.38 -15.17
N VAL A 253 -2.72 -3.35 -14.68
CA VAL A 253 -3.84 -2.76 -15.41
C VAL A 253 -3.35 -2.08 -16.69
N LEU A 254 -2.27 -1.27 -16.61
CA LEU A 254 -1.66 -0.63 -17.77
C LEU A 254 -1.15 -1.62 -18.81
N GLU A 255 -0.46 -2.66 -18.37
CA GLU A 255 0.04 -3.73 -19.24
C GLU A 255 -1.13 -4.39 -19.99
N LYS A 256 -2.22 -4.73 -19.28
CA LYS A 256 -3.41 -5.33 -19.88
C LYS A 256 -4.06 -4.40 -20.92
N GLU A 257 -4.29 -3.14 -20.56
CA GLU A 257 -4.91 -2.16 -21.46
C GLU A 257 -4.06 -1.92 -22.73
N LEU A 258 -2.73 -1.84 -22.59
CA LEU A 258 -1.83 -1.68 -23.73
C LEU A 258 -1.79 -2.92 -24.61
N HIS A 259 -1.85 -4.13 -24.04
CA HIS A 259 -1.96 -5.35 -24.83
C HIS A 259 -3.26 -5.38 -25.66
N GLU A 260 -4.40 -5.07 -25.04
CA GLU A 260 -5.69 -5.03 -25.74
C GLU A 260 -5.69 -4.01 -26.89
N LYS A 261 -5.04 -2.85 -26.72
CA LYS A 261 -4.87 -1.87 -27.79
C LYS A 261 -3.97 -2.37 -28.91
N ILE A 262 -2.80 -2.92 -28.58
CA ILE A 262 -1.86 -3.46 -29.57
C ILE A 262 -2.54 -4.54 -30.43
N GLU A 263 -3.30 -5.44 -29.81
CA GLU A 263 -4.06 -6.47 -30.53
C GLU A 263 -5.12 -5.85 -31.46
N ALA A 264 -5.88 -4.87 -30.96
CA ALA A 264 -6.88 -4.17 -31.77
C ALA A 264 -6.28 -3.39 -32.94
N ASP A 265 -5.08 -2.82 -32.78
CA ASP A 265 -4.38 -2.08 -33.83
C ASP A 265 -3.79 -3.04 -34.88
N ILE A 266 -3.28 -4.20 -34.47
CA ILE A 266 -2.88 -5.28 -35.39
C ILE A 266 -4.06 -5.74 -36.25
N ASP A 267 -5.22 -5.97 -35.64
CA ASP A 267 -6.43 -6.44 -36.35
C ASP A 267 -6.94 -5.42 -37.38
N LYS A 268 -6.71 -4.13 -37.14
CA LYS A 268 -7.03 -3.03 -38.07
C LYS A 268 -5.94 -2.75 -39.10
N ALA A 269 -4.82 -3.48 -39.04
CA ALA A 269 -3.60 -3.20 -39.79
C ALA A 269 -3.01 -1.78 -39.54
N ASP A 270 -3.30 -1.18 -38.38
CA ASP A 270 -2.70 0.08 -37.93
C ASP A 270 -1.39 -0.18 -37.19
N PHE A 271 -0.36 -0.55 -37.95
CA PHE A 271 0.92 -0.92 -37.38
C PHE A 271 1.65 0.26 -36.73
N ALA A 272 1.35 1.49 -37.16
CA ALA A 272 1.97 2.69 -36.62
C ALA A 272 1.56 2.91 -35.16
N ASP A 273 0.25 2.86 -34.87
CA ASP A 273 -0.25 2.98 -33.50
C ASP A 273 0.11 1.73 -32.66
N ALA A 274 0.13 0.53 -33.24
CA ALA A 274 0.60 -0.68 -32.54
C ALA A 274 2.05 -0.54 -32.03
N PHE A 275 2.97 -0.02 -32.85
CA PHE A 275 4.36 0.22 -32.43
C PHE A 275 4.49 1.36 -31.40
N LYS A 276 3.67 2.40 -31.52
CA LYS A 276 3.60 3.48 -30.52
C LYS A 276 3.15 2.96 -29.17
N GLU A 277 2.14 2.08 -29.11
CA GLU A 277 1.70 1.48 -27.85
C GLU A 277 2.74 0.51 -27.26
N ILE A 278 3.51 -0.20 -28.10
CA ILE A 278 4.68 -0.98 -27.65
C ILE A 278 5.74 -0.08 -26.99
N ARG A 279 6.04 1.09 -27.57
CA ARG A 279 6.98 2.08 -26.99
C ARG A 279 6.45 2.64 -25.67
N THR A 280 5.16 2.90 -25.58
CA THR A 280 4.50 3.30 -24.32
C THR A 280 4.69 2.23 -23.25
N LEU A 281 4.46 0.96 -23.59
CA LEU A 281 4.65 -0.16 -22.67
C LEU A 281 6.11 -0.27 -22.19
N GLU A 282 7.06 -0.14 -23.11
CA GLU A 282 8.50 -0.12 -22.80
C GLU A 282 8.86 0.95 -21.79
N ARG A 283 8.42 2.19 -22.03
CA ARG A 283 8.62 3.32 -21.12
C ARG A 283 8.03 3.04 -19.74
N TYR A 284 6.83 2.46 -19.66
CA TYR A 284 6.20 2.13 -18.37
C TYR A 284 6.95 1.03 -17.63
N ILE A 285 7.43 0.00 -18.32
CA ILE A 285 8.28 -1.06 -17.73
C ILE A 285 9.55 -0.44 -17.12
N GLN A 286 10.21 0.49 -17.81
CA GLN A 286 11.41 1.17 -17.30
C GLN A 286 11.11 1.96 -16.01
N ILE A 287 10.03 2.75 -15.99
CA ILE A 287 9.59 3.52 -14.82
C ILE A 287 9.29 2.59 -13.65
N TYR A 288 8.58 1.49 -13.92
CA TYR A 288 8.24 0.48 -12.93
C TYR A 288 9.49 -0.19 -12.35
N ALA A 289 10.43 -0.61 -13.20
CA ALA A 289 11.68 -1.24 -12.79
C ALA A 289 12.53 -0.32 -11.90
N ALA A 290 12.63 0.97 -12.24
CA ALA A 290 13.32 1.96 -11.41
C ALA A 290 12.65 2.11 -10.03
N LYS A 291 11.32 2.10 -9.99
CA LYS A 291 10.55 2.19 -8.75
C LYS A 291 10.71 0.94 -7.88
N GLU A 292 10.61 -0.26 -8.46
CA GLU A 292 10.79 -1.53 -7.74
C GLU A 292 12.21 -1.68 -7.19
N ARG A 293 13.22 -1.28 -7.95
CA ARG A 293 14.62 -1.23 -7.49
C ARG A 293 14.76 -0.35 -6.25
N ALA A 294 14.08 0.80 -6.20
CA ALA A 294 14.08 1.69 -5.04
C ALA A 294 13.34 1.09 -3.83
N ILE A 295 12.23 0.40 -4.05
CA ILE A 295 11.43 -0.25 -2.99
C ILE A 295 12.19 -1.43 -2.36
N THR A 296 12.86 -2.23 -3.19
CA THR A 296 13.47 -3.50 -2.78
C THR A 296 14.94 -3.39 -2.41
N ARG A 297 15.53 -2.18 -2.43
CA ARG A 297 16.94 -1.93 -2.09
C ARG A 297 17.34 -2.56 -0.74
N SER A 298 16.48 -2.44 0.26
CA SER A 298 16.64 -3.00 1.61
C SER A 298 15.95 -4.36 1.83
N ALA A 299 15.31 -4.92 0.81
CA ALA A 299 14.62 -6.21 0.91
C ALA A 299 15.61 -7.39 0.83
N GLY A 300 15.19 -8.55 1.35
CA GLY A 300 15.97 -9.79 1.30
C GLY A 300 16.19 -10.33 -0.13
N PRO A 301 17.16 -11.24 -0.35
CA PRO A 301 17.53 -11.74 -1.68
C PRO A 301 16.37 -12.36 -2.47
N ALA A 302 15.47 -13.08 -1.79
CA ALA A 302 14.30 -13.70 -2.42
C ALA A 302 13.31 -12.66 -2.98
N ALA A 303 13.05 -11.58 -2.24
CA ALA A 303 12.21 -10.49 -2.70
C ALA A 303 12.85 -9.75 -3.88
N LYS A 304 14.18 -9.56 -3.85
CA LYS A 304 14.96 -8.97 -4.95
C LYS A 304 14.90 -9.80 -6.23
N LYS A 305 15.03 -11.12 -6.12
CA LYS A 305 14.93 -12.03 -7.26
C LYS A 305 13.52 -11.98 -7.87
N ARG A 306 12.48 -12.09 -7.04
CA ARG A 306 11.09 -12.12 -7.50
C ARG A 306 10.69 -10.92 -8.36
N TRP A 307 11.06 -9.69 -7.99
CA TRP A 307 10.70 -8.53 -8.80
C TRP A 307 11.51 -8.45 -10.10
N LYS A 308 12.80 -8.87 -10.08
CA LYS A 308 13.62 -8.95 -11.29
C LYS A 308 12.98 -9.91 -12.30
N ASP A 309 12.55 -11.08 -11.82
CA ASP A 309 11.86 -12.08 -12.64
C ASP A 309 10.54 -11.51 -13.21
N GLU A 310 9.78 -10.73 -12.43
CA GLU A 310 8.53 -10.09 -12.88
C GLU A 310 8.77 -9.02 -13.96
N VAL A 311 9.78 -8.16 -13.79
CA VAL A 311 10.18 -7.16 -14.79
C VAL A 311 10.67 -7.84 -16.07
N LEU A 312 11.51 -8.87 -15.94
CA LEU A 312 11.99 -9.65 -17.08
C LEU A 312 10.82 -10.28 -17.85
N ALA A 313 9.85 -10.85 -17.14
CA ALA A 313 8.68 -11.44 -17.76
C ALA A 313 7.82 -10.40 -18.50
N MET A 314 7.69 -9.17 -17.98
CA MET A 314 7.01 -8.06 -18.69
C MET A 314 7.77 -7.68 -19.97
N SER A 315 9.09 -7.54 -19.91
CA SER A 315 9.92 -7.24 -21.08
C SER A 315 9.85 -8.34 -22.15
N GLN A 316 9.84 -9.61 -21.74
CA GLN A 316 9.67 -10.74 -22.65
C GLN A 316 8.31 -10.74 -23.33
N ARG A 317 7.22 -10.43 -22.60
CA ARG A 317 5.89 -10.28 -23.21
C ARG A 317 5.84 -9.13 -24.20
N LYS A 318 6.39 -7.95 -23.85
CA LYS A 318 6.55 -6.82 -24.78
C LYS A 318 7.27 -7.23 -26.07
N ASN A 319 8.40 -7.94 -25.95
CA ASN A 319 9.17 -8.41 -27.11
C ASN A 319 8.38 -9.41 -27.97
N LYS A 320 7.57 -10.27 -27.36
CA LYS A 320 6.67 -11.17 -28.07
C LYS A 320 5.64 -10.37 -28.89
N PHE A 321 5.02 -9.34 -28.32
CA PHE A 321 4.10 -8.46 -29.05
C PHE A 321 4.79 -7.76 -30.22
N LYS A 322 6.00 -7.21 -30.00
CA LYS A 322 6.80 -6.61 -31.07
C LYS A 322 7.03 -7.58 -32.24
N ALA A 323 7.36 -8.84 -31.94
CA ALA A 323 7.53 -9.87 -32.97
C ALA A 323 6.23 -10.20 -33.72
N VAL A 324 5.08 -10.22 -33.02
CA VAL A 324 3.76 -10.43 -33.64
C VAL A 324 3.40 -9.29 -34.59
N VAL A 325 3.56 -8.03 -34.15
CA VAL A 325 3.33 -6.84 -34.99
C VAL A 325 4.20 -6.89 -36.25
N PHE A 326 5.51 -7.17 -36.11
CA PHE A 326 6.41 -7.31 -37.26
C PHE A 326 5.99 -8.43 -38.23
N LYS A 327 5.51 -9.56 -37.70
CA LYS A 327 5.03 -10.66 -38.55
C LYS A 327 3.76 -10.25 -39.31
N ALA A 328 2.82 -9.58 -38.65
CA ALA A 328 1.57 -9.12 -39.25
C ALA A 328 1.81 -8.04 -40.33
N LEU A 329 2.74 -7.12 -40.08
CA LEU A 329 3.20 -6.12 -41.04
C LEU A 329 3.76 -6.79 -42.30
N ARG A 330 4.73 -7.71 -42.17
CA ARG A 330 5.33 -8.41 -43.32
C ARG A 330 4.30 -9.19 -44.15
N LEU A 331 3.29 -9.76 -43.50
CA LEU A 331 2.20 -10.47 -44.19
C LEU A 331 1.31 -9.49 -44.96
N ASN A 332 1.04 -8.29 -44.44
CA ASN A 332 0.28 -7.25 -45.13
C ASN A 332 1.04 -6.64 -46.31
N GLU A 333 2.34 -6.36 -46.13
CA GLU A 333 3.22 -5.90 -47.21
C GLU A 333 3.27 -6.92 -48.35
N ALA A 334 3.40 -8.22 -48.02
CA ALA A 334 3.38 -9.30 -49.01
C ALA A 334 2.02 -9.45 -49.72
N ALA A 335 0.93 -8.99 -49.10
CA ALA A 335 -0.40 -8.94 -49.69
C ALA A 335 -0.66 -7.67 -50.52
N GLY A 336 0.33 -6.77 -50.66
CA GLY A 336 0.22 -5.54 -51.45
C GLY A 336 -0.57 -4.42 -50.77
N VAL A 337 -0.83 -4.52 -49.46
CA VAL A 337 -1.45 -3.45 -48.68
C VAL A 337 -0.37 -2.42 -48.31
N PRO A 338 -0.52 -1.13 -48.67
CA PRO A 338 0.43 -0.10 -48.27
C PRO A 338 0.45 0.01 -46.74
N SER A 339 1.60 -0.26 -46.12
CA SER A 339 1.82 0.03 -44.71
C SER A 339 2.28 1.48 -44.57
N ASP A 340 1.41 2.34 -44.04
CA ASP A 340 1.76 3.72 -43.72
C ASP A 340 2.57 3.75 -42.41
N LEU A 341 3.79 3.22 -42.47
CA LEU A 341 4.77 3.41 -41.42
C LEU A 341 5.27 4.85 -41.56
N GLY A 342 4.57 5.81 -40.96
CA GLY A 342 5.11 7.16 -40.78
C GLY A 342 6.55 7.05 -40.26
N THR A 343 7.45 7.90 -40.79
CA THR A 343 8.91 7.83 -40.57
C THR A 343 9.26 7.47 -39.12
N PHE A 344 9.65 6.20 -38.93
CA PHE A 344 10.09 5.68 -37.64
C PHE A 344 11.56 6.07 -37.44
N ASP A 345 11.78 7.23 -36.86
CA ASP A 345 13.11 7.64 -36.40
C ASP A 345 13.45 6.88 -35.11
N GLU A 346 13.96 5.67 -35.25
CA GLU A 346 15.08 5.23 -34.43
C GLU A 346 16.22 4.98 -35.42
N GLU A 347 16.91 6.07 -35.78
CA GLU A 347 18.14 5.94 -36.57
C GLU A 347 19.06 4.94 -35.87
N PRO A 348 19.54 3.91 -36.59
CA PRO A 348 20.52 2.99 -36.05
C PRO A 348 21.71 3.77 -35.46
N ILE A 349 21.99 3.56 -34.19
CA ILE A 349 23.05 4.28 -33.50
C ILE A 349 24.37 3.59 -33.86
N GLU A 350 25.36 4.34 -34.35
CA GLU A 350 26.69 3.78 -34.56
C GLU A 350 27.29 3.34 -33.23
N TYR A 351 27.80 2.12 -33.18
CA TYR A 351 28.45 1.62 -31.98
C TYR A 351 29.76 2.38 -31.73
N SER A 352 29.78 3.10 -30.60
CA SER A 352 30.95 3.63 -29.92
C SER A 352 31.14 3.01 -28.52
N PRO A 353 32.37 2.61 -28.14
CA PRO A 353 32.67 2.16 -26.77
C PRO A 353 32.62 3.29 -25.73
N GLU A 354 32.45 4.55 -26.15
CA GLU A 354 32.34 5.70 -25.25
C GLU A 354 30.88 6.04 -24.89
N GLN A 355 29.94 5.52 -25.67
CA GLN A 355 28.51 5.79 -25.51
C GLN A 355 27.85 4.73 -24.62
N THR A 356 26.78 5.13 -23.94
CA THR A 356 25.90 4.21 -23.19
C THR A 356 24.65 3.95 -24.01
N TYR A 357 24.27 2.68 -24.08
CA TYR A 357 23.05 2.25 -24.77
C TYR A 357 21.97 1.89 -23.75
N GLU A 358 20.77 1.63 -24.23
CA GLU A 358 19.65 1.10 -23.48
C GLU A 358 19.19 -0.24 -24.08
N PRO A 359 18.66 -1.18 -23.27
CA PRO A 359 18.02 -2.38 -23.81
C PRO A 359 16.91 -1.98 -24.79
N GLY A 360 16.94 -2.56 -26.00
CA GLY A 360 16.03 -2.21 -27.08
C GLY A 360 16.65 -1.35 -28.19
N ASN A 361 17.77 -0.65 -27.95
CA ASN A 361 18.46 0.11 -29.00
C ASN A 361 18.92 -0.78 -30.16
N ILE A 362 18.89 -0.20 -31.36
CA ILE A 362 19.42 -0.79 -32.59
C ILE A 362 20.78 -0.15 -32.85
N LEU A 363 21.83 -0.97 -32.85
CA LEU A 363 23.20 -0.55 -33.04
C LEU A 363 23.73 -0.98 -34.40
N VAL A 364 24.51 -0.13 -35.04
CA VAL A 364 25.36 -0.50 -36.18
C VAL A 364 26.76 -0.73 -35.67
N HIS A 365 27.16 -1.99 -35.55
CA HIS A 365 28.53 -2.35 -35.23
C HIS A 365 29.36 -2.48 -36.51
N PRO A 366 30.55 -1.87 -36.61
CA PRO A 366 31.36 -1.89 -37.84
C PRO A 366 31.71 -3.31 -38.30
N GLU A 367 31.89 -4.26 -37.37
CA GLU A 367 32.22 -5.66 -37.70
C GLU A 367 31.00 -6.60 -37.80
N TYR A 368 29.92 -6.32 -37.05
CA TYR A 368 28.82 -7.27 -36.85
C TYR A 368 27.50 -6.81 -37.51
N GLY A 369 27.47 -5.59 -38.04
CA GLY A 369 26.30 -4.98 -38.65
C GLY A 369 25.25 -4.60 -37.59
N LEU A 370 23.98 -4.68 -37.99
CA LEU A 370 22.85 -4.33 -37.13
C LEU A 370 22.67 -5.32 -35.97
N GLY A 371 22.64 -4.81 -34.75
CA GLY A 371 22.44 -5.58 -33.52
C GLY A 371 21.43 -4.95 -32.57
N HIS A 372 20.74 -5.79 -31.80
CA HIS A 372 19.77 -5.36 -30.79
C HIS A 372 20.33 -5.53 -29.38
N VAL A 373 20.38 -4.46 -28.61
CA VAL A 373 20.77 -4.52 -27.19
C VAL A 373 19.70 -5.28 -26.39
N LEU A 374 20.07 -6.43 -25.82
CA LEU A 374 19.20 -7.26 -24.99
C LEU A 374 19.24 -6.86 -23.52
N GLU A 375 20.45 -6.65 -22.98
CA GLU A 375 20.68 -6.45 -21.56
C GLU A 375 21.90 -5.56 -21.34
N ILE A 376 21.93 -4.85 -20.21
CA ILE A 376 23.08 -4.07 -19.75
C ILE A 376 23.55 -4.60 -18.41
N ASN A 377 24.81 -4.99 -18.37
CA ASN A 377 25.54 -5.41 -17.17
C ASN A 377 26.40 -4.27 -16.65
N ASP A 378 26.12 -3.87 -15.41
CA ASP A 378 26.95 -2.96 -14.57
C ASP A 378 27.39 -1.65 -15.24
N ASP A 379 26.52 -1.07 -16.08
CA ASP A 379 26.73 0.18 -16.86
C ASP A 379 27.96 0.16 -17.78
N ARG A 380 28.57 -1.01 -17.98
CA ARG A 380 29.85 -1.19 -18.71
C ARG A 380 29.79 -2.22 -19.82
N GLN A 381 28.78 -3.07 -19.84
CA GLN A 381 28.67 -4.14 -20.81
C GLN A 381 27.23 -4.22 -21.32
N ALA A 382 27.06 -4.38 -22.62
CA ALA A 382 25.79 -4.63 -23.26
C ALA A 382 25.82 -6.02 -23.91
N ILE A 383 24.83 -6.85 -23.62
CA ILE A 383 24.60 -8.08 -24.37
C ILE A 383 23.76 -7.69 -25.58
N ILE A 384 24.25 -7.99 -26.77
CA ILE A 384 23.66 -7.59 -28.05
C ILE A 384 23.49 -8.83 -28.92
N THR A 385 22.30 -9.01 -29.48
CA THR A 385 22.05 -10.03 -30.50
C THR A 385 22.20 -9.43 -31.87
N PHE A 386 23.12 -10.00 -32.65
CA PHE A 386 23.26 -9.73 -34.07
C PHE A 386 22.51 -10.80 -34.87
N GLY A 387 22.35 -10.59 -36.17
CA GLY A 387 21.62 -11.51 -37.05
C GLY A 387 22.05 -12.99 -36.93
N PRO A 388 21.28 -13.92 -37.53
CA PRO A 388 21.39 -15.37 -37.27
C PRO A 388 22.78 -15.98 -37.44
N LYS A 389 23.65 -15.36 -38.26
CA LYS A 389 25.03 -15.81 -38.52
C LYS A 389 26.02 -15.41 -37.42
N VAL A 390 25.74 -14.34 -36.67
CA VAL A 390 26.67 -13.75 -35.70
C VAL A 390 26.25 -14.08 -34.26
N GLY A 391 24.95 -14.10 -33.97
CA GLY A 391 24.41 -14.46 -32.66
C GLY A 391 24.65 -13.41 -31.58
N GLU A 392 24.63 -13.84 -30.31
CA GLU A 392 24.82 -12.96 -29.15
C GLU A 392 26.31 -12.60 -28.94
N LYS A 393 26.55 -11.33 -28.62
CA LYS A 393 27.87 -10.79 -28.25
C LYS A 393 27.73 -9.87 -27.05
N THR A 394 28.73 -9.88 -26.17
CA THR A 394 28.85 -8.90 -25.10
C THR A 394 29.81 -7.80 -25.55
N LEU A 395 29.31 -6.57 -25.68
CA LEU A 395 30.11 -5.40 -26.03
C LEU A 395 30.35 -4.50 -24.82
N VAL A 396 31.45 -3.77 -24.83
CA VAL A 396 31.81 -2.84 -23.75
C VAL A 396 31.20 -1.47 -24.04
N MET A 397 30.68 -0.84 -23.00
CA MET A 397 30.16 0.53 -23.01
C MET A 397 30.93 1.35 -21.98
N SER A 398 31.23 2.61 -22.29
CA SER A 398 31.96 3.56 -21.45
C SER A 398 33.40 3.14 -21.06
N GLN A 399 34.40 3.63 -21.81
CA GLN A 399 35.78 3.72 -21.30
C GLN A 399 35.94 4.91 -20.33
N ARG A 400 35.46 4.81 -19.09
CA ARG A 400 36.01 5.67 -18.03
C ARG A 400 37.43 5.20 -17.72
N ARG A 401 38.44 5.99 -18.15
CA ARG A 401 39.87 5.80 -17.88
C ARG A 401 40.15 5.19 -16.50
N GLY A 402 40.84 4.05 -16.47
CA GLY A 402 41.55 3.56 -15.30
C GLY A 402 41.84 2.06 -15.24
N GLY A 403 42.90 1.60 -15.91
CA GLY A 403 43.65 0.37 -15.55
C GLY A 403 43.68 -0.74 -16.62
N PRO A 404 44.84 -1.42 -16.81
CA PRO A 404 45.10 -2.24 -17.99
C PRO A 404 44.44 -3.62 -17.98
N GLU A 405 44.37 -4.13 -19.20
CA GLU A 405 43.93 -5.43 -19.72
C GLU A 405 44.21 -6.66 -18.84
N PHE A 406 43.30 -7.63 -18.99
CA PHE A 406 43.39 -9.09 -18.80
C PHE A 406 42.33 -9.64 -17.85
N TRP A 407 41.30 -10.28 -18.41
CA TRP A 407 40.71 -11.50 -17.85
C TRP A 407 40.34 -12.43 -19.00
N GLY A 408 41.21 -13.41 -19.24
CA GLY A 408 40.84 -14.64 -19.94
C GLY A 408 40.03 -15.54 -19.01
N ARG A 409 39.05 -16.23 -19.62
CA ARG A 409 38.11 -17.26 -19.13
C ARG A 409 37.98 -17.51 -17.63
#